data_AF-A0A662H1A2-F1
#
_entry.id   AF-A0A662H1A2-F1
#
_cell.length_a   1.000
_cell.length_b   1.000
_cell.length_c   1.000
_cell.angle_alpha   90.00
_cell.angle_beta   90.00
_cell.angle_gamma   90.00
#
_symmetry.space_group_name_H-M   'P 1'
#
loop_
_entity.id
_entity.type
_entity.pdbx_description
1 polymer ?
#
loop_
_entity_poly.entity_id
_entity_poly.type
_entity_poly.pdbx_seq_one_letter_code
_entity_poly.pdbx_strand_id
1 'polypeptide(L)'
;MRGRADLKELRVFFPFNNEEKRLSLNHELLFVKVKGVAYLSTSMGWFRKDFGRIKSDLERMRNELYANAVRLEGTGALLWKIVEVAKEEGLQVWAHPKVNDVIPGFEFISIFRNFCRRAEDLGVDVLMVGNELSLEVNLEDNRTLSYVERCSNMEKHVHKPLRENPSRFTSFIAKLVEISRKYFSGKVTYAAGSWEFDLVPWEDLDIVSCNQFLYSQTENTYLDLLLRMKL
;
A
#
# COMPACT_ATOMS: atom_id res chain seq x y z
N MET A 1 35.27 21.29 -7.64
CA MET A 1 35.39 19.85 -7.30
C MET A 1 34.78 19.63 -5.92
N ARG A 2 33.57 19.09 -5.82
CA ARG A 2 32.95 18.70 -4.54
C ARG A 2 32.94 17.18 -4.51
N GLY A 3 33.56 16.61 -3.48
CA GLY A 3 33.76 15.18 -3.32
C GLY A 3 32.43 14.42 -3.27
N ARG A 4 32.34 13.35 -4.07
CA ARG A 4 31.33 12.31 -3.89
C ARG A 4 31.65 11.60 -2.58
N ALA A 5 30.71 11.62 -1.62
CA ALA A 5 30.74 10.67 -0.53
C ALA A 5 30.49 9.27 -1.12
N ASP A 6 31.43 8.35 -0.91
CA ASP A 6 31.33 6.95 -1.33
C ASP A 6 30.31 6.25 -0.42
N LEU A 7 29.04 6.19 -0.84
CA LEU A 7 27.89 5.64 -0.08
C LEU A 7 27.88 4.10 -0.10
N LYS A 8 28.99 3.44 0.28
CA LYS A 8 29.11 1.97 0.23
C LYS A 8 28.61 1.24 1.48
N GLU A 9 28.33 1.95 2.57
CA GLU A 9 27.90 1.34 3.83
C GLU A 9 26.76 2.15 4.47
N LEU A 10 25.66 1.46 4.81
CA LEU A 10 24.65 2.00 5.72
C LEU A 10 25.05 1.61 7.15
N ARG A 11 25.28 2.60 8.01
CA ARG A 11 25.47 2.39 9.45
C ARG A 11 24.12 2.50 10.13
N VAL A 12 23.60 1.37 10.62
CA VAL A 12 22.41 1.35 11.47
C VAL A 12 22.88 1.15 12.90
N PHE A 13 22.61 2.14 13.75
CA PHE A 13 22.95 2.08 15.16
C PHE A 13 21.75 1.52 15.94
N PHE A 14 21.95 0.39 16.62
CA PHE A 14 20.95 -0.18 17.52
C PHE A 14 21.27 0.25 18.96
N PRO A 15 20.52 1.20 19.54
CA PRO A 15 20.90 1.83 20.81
C PRO A 15 20.85 0.90 22.03
N PHE A 16 20.28 -0.31 21.91
CA PHE A 16 20.12 -1.23 23.03
C PHE A 16 21.25 -2.25 23.20
N ASN A 17 22.07 -2.51 22.16
CA ASN A 17 23.12 -3.54 22.23
C ASN A 17 24.55 -3.02 21.97
N ASN A 18 24.75 -1.73 21.68
CA ASN A 18 26.07 -1.18 21.30
C ASN A 18 26.77 -1.96 20.17
N GLU A 19 26.01 -2.59 19.28
CA GLU A 19 26.55 -3.29 18.11
C GLU A 19 26.30 -2.47 16.83
N GLU A 20 27.38 -2.20 16.11
CA GLU A 20 27.36 -1.56 14.78
C GLU A 20 27.40 -2.66 13.71
N LYS A 21 26.27 -2.92 13.04
CA LYS A 21 26.24 -3.83 11.88
C LYS A 21 26.51 -3.06 10.60
N ARG A 22 27.54 -3.48 9.85
CA ARG A 22 27.85 -2.95 8.51
C ARG A 22 27.17 -3.80 7.45
N LEU A 23 26.27 -3.18 6.69
CA LEU A 23 25.66 -3.79 5.51
C LEU A 23 26.35 -3.23 4.27
N SER A 24 27.03 -4.09 3.49
CA SER A 24 27.62 -3.72 2.21
C SER A 24 26.52 -3.63 1.15
N LEU A 25 26.27 -2.43 0.63
CA LEU A 25 25.35 -2.22 -0.49
C LEU A 25 26.07 -2.58 -1.80
N ASN A 26 25.75 -3.73 -2.37
CA ASN A 26 26.15 -4.03 -3.75
C ASN A 26 25.49 -3.01 -4.69
N HIS A 27 26.31 -2.44 -5.57
CA HIS A 27 25.94 -1.45 -6.59
C HIS A 27 24.94 -2.04 -7.59
N GLU A 28 23.63 -2.00 -7.27
CA GLU A 28 22.52 -1.96 -8.25
C GLU A 28 21.13 -1.70 -7.64
N LEU A 29 21.02 -1.43 -6.34
CA LEU A 29 19.78 -0.90 -5.76
C LEU A 29 19.84 0.63 -5.75
N LEU A 30 19.59 1.25 -6.90
CA LEU A 30 19.14 2.64 -6.93
C LEU A 30 17.75 2.69 -6.25
N PHE A 31 17.74 2.74 -4.92
CA PHE A 31 16.52 3.07 -4.17
C PHE A 31 16.15 4.49 -4.56
N VAL A 32 15.24 4.63 -5.53
CA VAL A 32 14.56 5.91 -5.77
C VAL A 32 13.81 6.23 -4.48
N LYS A 33 14.26 7.27 -3.78
CA LYS A 33 13.56 7.76 -2.59
C LYS A 33 12.16 8.20 -3.01
N VAL A 34 11.14 7.46 -2.60
CA VAL A 34 9.75 7.79 -2.87
C VAL A 34 9.34 8.95 -1.96
N LYS A 35 8.90 10.04 -2.57
CA LYS A 35 8.23 11.18 -1.95
C LYS A 35 6.82 11.20 -2.52
N GLY A 36 5.94 10.46 -1.87
CA GLY A 36 4.58 10.21 -2.36
C GLY A 36 3.52 10.97 -1.58
N VAL A 37 2.37 11.20 -2.24
CA VAL A 37 1.13 11.67 -1.60
C VAL A 37 0.03 10.64 -1.88
N ALA A 38 -0.72 10.25 -0.86
CA ALA A 38 -1.97 9.50 -1.06
C ALA A 38 -3.05 10.49 -1.51
N TYR A 39 -3.63 10.26 -2.69
CA TYR A 39 -4.59 11.17 -3.31
C TYR A 39 -5.98 10.56 -3.41
N LEU A 40 -6.95 11.30 -2.90
CA LEU A 40 -8.37 10.96 -2.95
C LEU A 40 -9.09 11.95 -3.88
N SER A 41 -9.63 11.44 -4.99
CA SER A 41 -10.48 12.24 -5.89
C SER A 41 -11.85 12.56 -5.29
N THR A 42 -12.26 11.78 -4.29
CA THR A 42 -13.46 11.97 -3.47
C THR A 42 -13.05 12.17 -2.02
N SER A 43 -12.65 13.40 -1.68
CA SER A 43 -12.28 13.74 -0.31
C SER A 43 -13.53 13.81 0.57
N MET A 44 -13.51 13.18 1.74
CA MET A 44 -14.61 13.16 2.73
C MET A 44 -15.93 12.54 2.22
N GLY A 45 -15.94 11.76 1.12
CA GLY A 45 -17.16 11.07 0.64
C GLY A 45 -18.23 11.95 -0.03
N TRP A 46 -18.23 13.26 0.16
CA TRP A 46 -19.20 14.20 -0.45
C TRP A 46 -18.58 15.27 -1.35
N PHE A 47 -17.26 15.51 -1.31
CA PHE A 47 -16.62 16.47 -2.21
C PHE A 47 -16.04 15.78 -3.44
N ARG A 48 -16.78 15.81 -4.55
CA ARG A 48 -16.30 15.34 -5.87
C ARG A 48 -15.56 16.49 -6.56
N LYS A 49 -14.26 16.33 -6.78
CA LYS A 49 -13.46 17.27 -7.56
C LYS A 49 -13.79 17.13 -9.04
N ASP A 50 -13.96 18.23 -9.74
CA ASP A 50 -13.95 18.21 -11.19
C ASP A 50 -12.55 17.81 -11.71
N PHE A 51 -12.49 17.40 -12.96
CA PHE A 51 -11.26 16.85 -13.52
C PHE A 51 -10.15 17.91 -13.68
N GLY A 52 -10.51 19.18 -13.92
CA GLY A 52 -9.54 20.26 -13.99
C GLY A 52 -8.86 20.48 -12.64
N ARG A 53 -9.63 20.40 -11.55
CA ARG A 53 -9.08 20.45 -10.20
C ARG A 53 -8.17 19.26 -9.91
N ILE A 54 -8.51 18.06 -10.36
CA ILE A 54 -7.66 16.88 -10.16
C ILE A 54 -6.31 17.05 -10.86
N LYS A 55 -6.30 17.52 -12.11
CA LYS A 55 -5.06 17.80 -12.84
C LYS A 55 -4.20 18.84 -12.11
N SER A 56 -4.82 19.94 -11.68
CA SER A 56 -4.11 20.99 -10.91
C SER A 56 -3.53 20.46 -9.60
N ASP A 57 -4.24 19.58 -8.88
CA ASP A 57 -3.71 18.97 -7.66
C ASP A 57 -2.46 18.13 -7.96
N LEU A 58 -2.46 17.30 -9.02
CA LEU A 58 -1.30 16.48 -9.41
C LEU A 58 -0.09 17.33 -9.84
N GLU A 59 -0.32 18.38 -10.64
CA GLU A 59 0.72 19.35 -11.00
C GLU A 59 1.35 20.00 -9.76
N ARG A 60 0.53 20.39 -8.78
CA ARG A 60 1.00 21.00 -7.52
C ARG A 60 1.77 20.02 -6.64
N MET A 61 1.34 18.75 -6.57
CA MET A 61 2.11 17.72 -5.85
C MET A 61 3.53 17.63 -6.39
N ARG A 62 3.67 17.61 -7.72
CA ARG A 62 4.99 17.58 -8.36
C ARG A 62 5.78 18.86 -8.14
N ASN A 63 5.19 20.01 -8.45
CA ASN A 63 5.92 21.27 -8.57
C ASN A 63 6.13 21.98 -7.23
N GLU A 64 5.22 21.80 -6.26
CA GLU A 64 5.25 22.51 -4.98
C GLU A 64 5.63 21.60 -3.82
N LEU A 65 5.14 20.35 -3.80
CA LEU A 65 5.52 19.37 -2.77
C LEU A 65 6.76 18.57 -3.17
N TYR A 66 7.25 18.74 -4.41
CA TYR A 66 8.36 17.97 -4.97
C TYR A 66 8.13 16.45 -4.85
N ALA A 67 6.86 16.05 -4.95
CA ALA A 67 6.47 14.66 -4.98
C ALA A 67 6.92 14.02 -6.30
N ASN A 68 7.34 12.77 -6.22
CA ASN A 68 7.69 11.96 -7.39
C ASN A 68 6.79 10.73 -7.53
N ALA A 69 5.83 10.55 -6.63
CA ALA A 69 4.87 9.47 -6.67
C ALA A 69 3.50 9.93 -6.18
N VAL A 70 2.46 9.23 -6.61
CA VAL A 70 1.09 9.36 -6.09
C VAL A 70 0.55 7.97 -5.81
N ARG A 71 -0.11 7.81 -4.66
CA ARG A 71 -0.90 6.62 -4.35
C ARG A 71 -2.36 6.92 -4.63
N LEU A 72 -2.98 6.09 -5.47
CA LEU A 72 -4.36 6.20 -5.90
C LEU A 72 -5.15 4.98 -5.43
N GLU A 73 -6.39 5.20 -5.05
CA GLU A 73 -7.33 4.15 -4.67
C GLU A 73 -8.66 4.33 -5.40
N GLY A 74 -9.37 3.23 -5.63
CA GLY A 74 -10.73 3.26 -6.15
C GLY A 74 -10.97 2.19 -7.20
N THR A 75 -12.07 2.35 -7.93
CA THR A 75 -12.42 1.51 -9.07
C THR A 75 -13.08 2.37 -10.16
N GLY A 76 -13.17 1.83 -11.37
CA GLY A 76 -13.91 2.46 -12.47
C GLY A 76 -13.15 3.52 -13.26
N ALA A 77 -13.85 4.17 -14.19
CA ALA A 77 -13.26 5.01 -15.22
C ALA A 77 -12.54 6.25 -14.68
N LEU A 78 -13.03 6.84 -13.59
CA LEU A 78 -12.42 8.05 -13.02
C LEU A 78 -10.99 7.75 -12.52
N LEU A 79 -10.80 6.66 -11.77
CA LEU A 79 -9.47 6.26 -11.30
C LEU A 79 -8.49 6.16 -12.47
N TRP A 80 -8.86 5.45 -13.53
CA TRP A 80 -7.99 5.24 -14.68
C TRP A 80 -7.64 6.52 -15.42
N LYS A 81 -8.58 7.47 -15.50
CA LYS A 81 -8.31 8.80 -16.05
C LYS A 81 -7.30 9.58 -15.21
N ILE A 82 -7.31 9.39 -13.88
CA ILE A 82 -6.34 10.01 -12.96
C ILE A 82 -4.97 9.34 -13.08
N VAL A 83 -4.92 8.01 -13.26
CA VAL A 83 -3.68 7.28 -13.55
C VAL A 83 -3.00 7.85 -14.79
N GLU A 84 -3.73 8.00 -15.90
CA GLU A 84 -3.20 8.57 -17.14
C GLU A 84 -2.59 9.96 -16.92
N VAL A 85 -3.32 10.87 -16.27
CA VAL A 85 -2.81 12.23 -16.00
C VAL A 85 -1.61 12.21 -15.05
N ALA A 86 -1.61 11.37 -14.01
CA ALA A 86 -0.48 11.28 -13.10
C ALA A 86 0.80 10.80 -13.83
N LYS A 87 0.66 9.88 -14.79
CA LYS A 87 1.77 9.43 -15.66
C LYS A 87 2.23 10.55 -16.60
N GLU A 88 1.31 11.30 -17.20
CA GLU A 88 1.62 12.47 -18.05
C GLU A 88 2.38 13.55 -17.29
N GLU A 89 2.02 13.80 -16.02
CA GLU A 89 2.74 14.71 -15.13
C GLU A 89 4.11 14.16 -14.67
N GLY A 90 4.42 12.90 -14.99
CA GLY A 90 5.69 12.26 -14.63
C GLY A 90 5.78 11.84 -13.16
N LEU A 91 4.65 11.58 -12.51
CA LEU A 91 4.60 10.95 -11.19
C LEU A 91 4.59 9.43 -11.34
N GLN A 92 5.30 8.72 -10.46
CA GLN A 92 5.12 7.28 -10.30
C GLN A 92 3.73 7.00 -9.72
N VAL A 93 3.00 6.06 -10.30
CA VAL A 93 1.64 5.72 -9.87
C VAL A 93 1.66 4.41 -9.09
N TRP A 94 1.17 4.49 -7.85
CA TRP A 94 0.91 3.35 -6.97
C TRP A 94 -0.60 3.18 -6.85
N ALA A 95 -1.15 2.02 -7.14
CA ALA A 95 -2.60 1.88 -7.20
C ALA A 95 -3.13 0.55 -6.63
N HIS A 96 -4.24 0.61 -5.87
CA HIS A 96 -5.03 -0.56 -5.45
C HIS A 96 -6.52 -0.34 -5.74
N PRO A 97 -7.31 -1.43 -5.88
CA PRO A 97 -8.75 -1.29 -5.84
C PRO A 97 -9.22 -0.85 -4.45
N LYS A 98 -10.25 0.00 -4.44
CA LYS A 98 -11.03 0.35 -3.25
C LYS A 98 -12.51 0.39 -3.61
N VAL A 99 -13.32 -0.29 -2.81
CA VAL A 99 -14.79 -0.30 -2.89
C VAL A 99 -15.36 0.36 -1.64
N ASN A 100 -16.61 0.84 -1.72
CA ASN A 100 -17.23 1.63 -0.65
C ASN A 100 -17.58 0.79 0.59
N ASP A 101 -18.12 -0.41 0.36
CA ASP A 101 -18.54 -1.33 1.40
C ASP A 101 -17.57 -2.52 1.51
N VAL A 102 -17.65 -3.24 2.63
CA VAL A 102 -16.85 -4.42 2.91
C VAL A 102 -17.51 -5.62 2.25
N ILE A 103 -16.98 -6.01 1.09
CA ILE A 103 -17.54 -7.06 0.24
C ILE A 103 -16.94 -8.45 0.54
N PRO A 104 -17.60 -9.54 0.14
CA PRO A 104 -17.04 -10.89 0.25
C PRO A 104 -15.73 -11.07 -0.53
N GLY A 105 -14.83 -11.91 0.00
CA GLY A 105 -13.52 -12.16 -0.59
C GLY A 105 -13.54 -12.64 -2.06
N PHE A 106 -14.53 -13.44 -2.46
CA PHE A 106 -14.65 -13.90 -3.85
C PHE A 106 -14.98 -12.76 -4.82
N GLU A 107 -15.78 -11.78 -4.38
CA GLU A 107 -16.10 -10.59 -5.17
C GLU A 107 -14.87 -9.70 -5.31
N PHE A 108 -14.15 -9.47 -4.20
CA PHE A 108 -12.90 -8.71 -4.22
C PHE A 108 -11.87 -9.35 -5.17
N ILE A 109 -11.70 -10.68 -5.15
CA ILE A 109 -10.82 -11.40 -6.07
C ILE A 109 -11.17 -11.13 -7.54
N SER A 110 -12.46 -11.07 -7.87
CA SER A 110 -12.93 -10.77 -9.23
C SER A 110 -12.55 -9.35 -9.64
N ILE A 111 -12.81 -8.37 -8.76
CA ILE A 111 -12.45 -6.96 -8.97
C ILE A 111 -10.94 -6.80 -9.11
N PHE A 112 -10.18 -7.40 -8.19
CA PHE A 112 -8.72 -7.33 -8.14
C PHE A 112 -8.07 -7.89 -9.42
N ARG A 113 -8.59 -9.00 -9.94
CA ARG A 113 -8.09 -9.57 -11.21
C ARG A 113 -8.25 -8.61 -12.38
N ASN A 114 -9.41 -7.97 -12.51
CA ASN A 114 -9.65 -6.98 -13.56
C ASN A 114 -8.80 -5.73 -13.36
N PHE A 115 -8.61 -5.34 -12.09
CA PHE A 115 -7.72 -4.23 -11.73
C PHE A 115 -6.28 -4.49 -12.16
N CYS A 116 -5.73 -5.68 -11.91
CA CYS A 116 -4.36 -6.03 -12.30
C CYS A 116 -4.13 -5.87 -13.81
N ARG A 117 -5.07 -6.39 -14.63
CA ARG A 117 -5.00 -6.26 -16.10
C ARG A 117 -5.01 -4.81 -16.54
N ARG A 118 -5.92 -4.01 -15.97
CA ARG A 118 -6.02 -2.60 -16.35
C ARG A 118 -4.84 -1.77 -15.85
N ALA A 119 -4.26 -2.13 -14.70
CA ALA A 119 -3.04 -1.53 -14.17
C ALA A 119 -1.84 -1.81 -15.10
N GLU A 120 -1.74 -3.04 -15.65
CA GLU A 120 -0.75 -3.40 -16.67
C GLU A 120 -0.94 -2.57 -17.94
N ASP A 121 -2.16 -2.53 -18.49
CA ASP A 121 -2.48 -1.80 -19.73
C ASP A 121 -2.12 -0.30 -19.65
N LEU A 122 -2.25 0.30 -18.47
CA LEU A 122 -1.99 1.71 -18.22
C LEU A 122 -0.58 2.01 -17.69
N GLY A 123 0.24 0.98 -17.48
CA GLY A 123 1.61 1.15 -16.99
C GLY A 123 1.68 1.75 -15.58
N VAL A 124 0.83 1.29 -14.66
CA VAL A 124 0.98 1.55 -13.22
C VAL A 124 2.38 1.11 -12.79
N ASP A 125 3.07 1.92 -11.98
CA ASP A 125 4.45 1.65 -11.59
C ASP A 125 4.53 0.63 -10.43
N VAL A 126 3.60 0.72 -9.48
CA VAL A 126 3.48 -0.22 -8.36
C VAL A 126 2.03 -0.62 -8.14
N LEU A 127 1.73 -1.91 -8.33
CA LEU A 127 0.45 -2.48 -7.98
C LEU A 127 0.42 -2.74 -6.47
N MET A 128 -0.59 -2.20 -5.80
CA MET A 128 -0.85 -2.48 -4.40
C MET A 128 -1.93 -3.57 -4.31
N VAL A 129 -1.62 -4.70 -3.68
CA VAL A 129 -2.56 -5.81 -3.46
C VAL A 129 -3.82 -5.33 -2.72
N GLY A 130 -3.62 -4.39 -1.81
CA GLY A 130 -4.69 -3.71 -1.10
C GLY A 130 -4.13 -2.84 0.02
N ASN A 131 -5.06 -2.33 0.82
CA ASN A 131 -4.81 -1.53 2.00
C ASN A 131 -5.65 -2.09 3.14
N GLU A 132 -5.00 -2.59 4.19
CA GLU A 132 -5.71 -3.09 5.39
C GLU A 132 -6.91 -3.99 5.04
N LEU A 133 -6.69 -5.00 4.19
CA LEU A 133 -7.80 -5.78 3.63
C LEU A 133 -8.60 -6.54 4.69
N SER A 134 -8.07 -6.73 5.90
CA SER A 134 -8.86 -7.23 7.03
C SER A 134 -9.98 -6.27 7.45
N LEU A 135 -9.86 -4.97 7.15
CA LEU A 135 -10.93 -3.98 7.24
C LEU A 135 -11.79 -3.92 5.97
N GLU A 136 -11.21 -4.09 4.79
CA GLU A 136 -11.91 -3.81 3.52
C GLU A 136 -12.62 -5.03 2.90
N VAL A 137 -12.30 -6.24 3.34
CA VAL A 137 -12.83 -7.49 2.77
C VAL A 137 -13.40 -8.39 3.84
N ASN A 138 -14.63 -8.86 3.63
CA ASN A 138 -15.24 -9.88 4.48
C ASN A 138 -14.78 -11.28 4.04
N LEU A 139 -13.99 -11.92 4.90
CA LEU A 139 -13.54 -13.30 4.70
C LEU A 139 -14.36 -14.31 5.52
N GLU A 140 -15.22 -13.83 6.43
CA GLU A 140 -15.91 -14.69 7.40
C GLU A 140 -17.18 -15.30 6.83
N ASP A 141 -17.91 -14.55 6.01
CA ASP A 141 -19.11 -14.99 5.33
C ASP A 141 -19.34 -14.21 4.02
N ASN A 142 -20.44 -14.51 3.33
CA ASN A 142 -20.79 -13.92 2.04
C ASN A 142 -21.61 -12.62 2.15
N ARG A 143 -21.65 -11.98 3.32
CA ARG A 143 -22.41 -10.72 3.49
C ARG A 143 -21.55 -9.53 3.15
N THR A 144 -22.18 -8.52 2.56
CA THR A 144 -21.64 -7.16 2.47
C THR A 144 -21.97 -6.41 3.76
N LEU A 145 -20.98 -5.73 4.32
CA LEU A 145 -21.14 -4.87 5.50
C LEU A 145 -20.78 -3.44 5.11
N SER A 146 -21.41 -2.45 5.75
CA SER A 146 -20.93 -1.08 5.57
C SER A 146 -19.53 -0.93 6.19
N TYR A 147 -18.70 -0.08 5.59
CA TYR A 147 -17.37 0.22 6.17
C TYR A 147 -17.49 0.79 7.58
N VAL A 148 -18.53 1.59 7.84
CA VAL A 148 -18.81 2.15 9.18
C VAL A 148 -19.10 1.05 10.20
N GLU A 149 -19.96 0.08 9.85
CA GLU A 149 -20.25 -1.06 10.72
C GLU A 149 -18.97 -1.84 11.06
N ARG A 150 -18.14 -2.11 10.05
CA ARG A 150 -16.85 -2.80 10.22
C ARG A 150 -15.95 -2.10 11.23
N CYS A 151 -15.78 -0.78 11.06
CA CYS A 151 -14.91 0.04 11.91
C CYS A 151 -15.50 0.26 13.31
N SER A 152 -16.82 0.26 13.46
CA SER A 152 -17.48 0.49 14.76
C SER A 152 -17.16 -0.60 15.80
N ASN A 153 -16.76 -1.80 15.35
CA ASN A 153 -16.35 -2.89 16.22
C ASN A 153 -15.23 -3.74 15.58
N MET A 154 -14.05 -3.14 15.44
CA MET A 154 -12.87 -3.81 14.88
C MET A 154 -12.46 -5.06 15.67
N GLU A 155 -12.67 -5.09 16.98
CA GLU A 155 -12.36 -6.28 17.77
C GLU A 155 -13.18 -7.49 17.30
N LYS A 156 -14.50 -7.32 17.12
CA LYS A 156 -15.38 -8.39 16.59
C LYS A 156 -15.10 -8.72 15.12
N HIS A 157 -14.89 -7.70 14.29
CA HIS A 157 -14.92 -7.85 12.83
C HIS A 157 -13.55 -8.01 12.17
N VAL A 158 -12.46 -7.69 12.88
CA VAL A 158 -11.09 -7.68 12.34
C VAL A 158 -10.16 -8.47 13.25
N HIS A 159 -9.93 -8.03 14.48
CA HIS A 159 -8.89 -8.62 15.32
C HIS A 159 -9.21 -10.04 15.77
N LYS A 160 -10.45 -10.30 16.23
CA LYS A 160 -10.86 -11.66 16.62
C LYS A 160 -10.78 -12.64 15.45
N PRO A 161 -11.33 -12.36 14.24
CA PRO A 161 -11.15 -13.22 13.07
C PRO A 161 -9.69 -13.49 12.72
N LEU A 162 -8.83 -12.47 12.73
CA LEU A 162 -7.39 -12.65 12.44
C LEU A 162 -6.69 -13.53 13.47
N ARG A 163 -7.08 -13.45 14.76
CA ARG A 163 -6.50 -14.31 15.81
C ARG A 163 -7.05 -15.74 15.77
N GLU A 164 -8.33 -15.92 15.49
CA GLU A 164 -8.99 -17.25 15.48
C GLU A 164 -8.73 -18.01 14.19
N ASN A 165 -8.54 -17.32 13.06
CA ASN A 165 -8.26 -17.94 11.77
C ASN A 165 -7.23 -17.15 10.94
N PRO A 166 -5.97 -17.03 11.42
CA PRO A 166 -4.92 -16.30 10.71
C PRO A 166 -4.66 -16.85 9.31
N SER A 167 -4.71 -18.18 9.15
CA SER A 167 -4.48 -18.86 7.87
C SER A 167 -5.43 -18.43 6.77
N ARG A 168 -6.67 -18.05 7.11
CA ARG A 168 -7.65 -17.57 6.12
C ARG A 168 -7.21 -16.26 5.50
N PHE A 169 -6.73 -15.33 6.31
CA PHE A 169 -6.23 -14.04 5.83
C PHE A 169 -4.92 -14.21 5.07
N THR A 170 -3.96 -14.96 5.60
CA THR A 170 -2.68 -15.24 4.91
C THR A 170 -2.91 -15.89 3.55
N SER A 171 -3.77 -16.90 3.46
CA SER A 171 -4.10 -17.56 2.18
C SER A 171 -4.79 -16.62 1.20
N PHE A 172 -5.63 -15.71 1.71
CA PHE A 172 -6.28 -14.70 0.88
C PHE A 172 -5.27 -13.72 0.27
N ILE A 173 -4.34 -13.19 1.07
CA ILE A 173 -3.28 -12.31 0.56
C ILE A 173 -2.38 -13.04 -0.44
N ALA A 174 -1.94 -14.27 -0.12
CA ALA A 174 -1.15 -15.10 -1.04
C ALA A 174 -1.88 -15.32 -2.38
N LYS A 175 -3.21 -15.53 -2.36
CA LYS A 175 -4.00 -15.67 -3.58
C LYS A 175 -4.02 -14.40 -4.42
N LEU A 176 -4.10 -13.23 -3.78
CA LEU A 176 -4.04 -11.95 -4.49
C LEU A 176 -2.65 -11.72 -5.08
N VAL A 177 -1.58 -12.07 -4.36
CA VAL A 177 -0.21 -11.99 -4.90
C VAL A 177 -0.04 -12.88 -6.13
N GLU A 178 -0.54 -14.13 -6.10
CA GLU A 178 -0.55 -15.02 -7.28
C GLU A 178 -1.26 -14.37 -8.47
N ILE A 179 -2.41 -13.73 -8.23
CA ILE A 179 -3.16 -13.01 -9.27
C ILE A 179 -2.37 -11.82 -9.80
N SER A 180 -1.72 -11.03 -8.94
CA SER A 180 -0.86 -9.92 -9.34
C SER A 180 0.25 -10.40 -10.27
N ARG A 181 1.01 -11.42 -9.87
CA ARG A 181 2.11 -11.97 -10.68
C ARG A 181 1.65 -12.53 -12.02
N LYS A 182 0.41 -13.00 -12.11
CA LYS A 182 -0.16 -13.51 -13.36
C LYS A 182 -0.56 -12.41 -14.35
N TYR A 183 -0.98 -11.25 -13.88
CA TYR A 183 -1.62 -10.23 -14.73
C TYR A 183 -0.92 -8.86 -14.73
N PHE A 184 0.14 -8.70 -13.94
CA PHE A 184 0.88 -7.45 -13.81
C PHE A 184 2.39 -7.75 -13.70
N SER A 185 3.19 -7.07 -14.52
CA SER A 185 4.63 -7.31 -14.66
C SER A 185 5.49 -6.34 -13.83
N GLY A 186 4.89 -5.27 -13.31
CA GLY A 186 5.56 -4.29 -12.45
C GLY A 186 5.73 -4.74 -11.00
N LYS A 187 6.09 -3.78 -10.13
CA LYS A 187 6.32 -4.06 -8.70
C LYS A 187 5.02 -4.24 -7.94
N VAL A 188 4.98 -5.18 -7.01
CA VAL A 188 3.83 -5.51 -6.18
C VAL A 188 4.14 -5.23 -4.71
N THR A 189 3.19 -4.60 -4.01
CA THR A 189 3.28 -4.30 -2.57
C THR A 189 1.94 -4.50 -1.87
N TYR A 190 1.92 -4.42 -0.55
CA TYR A 190 0.71 -4.45 0.27
C TYR A 190 0.82 -3.40 1.39
N ALA A 191 -0.21 -2.57 1.60
CA ALA A 191 -0.22 -1.61 2.71
C ALA A 191 -0.90 -2.22 3.93
N ALA A 192 -0.11 -2.76 4.84
CA ALA A 192 -0.60 -3.42 6.05
C ALA A 192 -0.87 -2.44 7.20
N GLY A 193 -1.91 -2.72 7.97
CA GLY A 193 -2.04 -2.22 9.34
C GLY A 193 -1.14 -3.03 10.29
N SER A 194 -0.73 -2.44 11.41
CA SER A 194 0.19 -3.13 12.36
C SER A 194 -0.34 -4.46 12.92
N TRP A 195 -1.65 -4.68 12.89
CA TRP A 195 -2.30 -5.94 13.29
C TRP A 195 -2.23 -7.03 12.22
N GLU A 196 -1.78 -6.72 10.99
CA GLU A 196 -1.64 -7.67 9.89
C GLU A 196 -0.18 -8.10 9.66
N PHE A 197 0.80 -7.44 10.29
CA PHE A 197 2.22 -7.59 9.95
C PHE A 197 2.73 -9.03 9.94
N ASP A 198 2.37 -9.85 10.92
CA ASP A 198 2.83 -11.25 11.00
C ASP A 198 2.05 -12.20 10.06
N LEU A 199 1.02 -11.70 9.37
CA LEU A 199 0.12 -12.50 8.54
C LEU A 199 0.32 -12.29 7.04
N VAL A 200 1.09 -11.27 6.66
CA VAL A 200 1.39 -10.92 5.26
C VAL A 200 2.63 -11.70 4.80
N PRO A 201 2.58 -12.38 3.64
CA PRO A 201 3.74 -13.06 3.06
C PRO A 201 4.68 -12.03 2.41
N TRP A 202 5.50 -11.36 3.22
CA TRP A 202 6.36 -10.26 2.77
C TRP A 202 7.36 -10.72 1.71
N GLU A 203 7.84 -11.96 1.79
CA GLU A 203 8.80 -12.57 0.88
C GLU A 203 8.30 -12.66 -0.58
N ASP A 204 6.99 -12.63 -0.80
CA ASP A 204 6.38 -12.68 -2.13
C ASP A 204 6.13 -11.29 -2.75
N LEU A 205 6.40 -10.22 -1.98
CA LEU A 205 6.21 -8.82 -2.37
C LEU A 205 7.53 -8.14 -2.71
N ASP A 206 7.52 -7.20 -3.66
CA ASP A 206 8.73 -6.48 -4.08
C ASP A 206 9.07 -5.32 -3.15
N ILE A 207 8.09 -4.85 -2.38
CA ILE A 207 8.19 -3.71 -1.48
C ILE A 207 7.41 -4.05 -0.20
N VAL A 208 8.04 -3.82 0.95
CA VAL A 208 7.37 -3.85 2.26
C VAL A 208 6.77 -2.46 2.50
N SER A 209 5.45 -2.39 2.72
CA SER A 209 4.76 -1.13 3.01
C SER A 209 3.74 -1.28 4.14
N CYS A 210 3.53 -0.21 4.90
CA CYS A 210 2.59 -0.22 6.02
C CYS A 210 1.97 1.15 6.26
N ASN A 211 0.83 1.13 6.95
CA ASN A 211 0.22 2.29 7.56
C ASN A 211 0.63 2.31 9.04
N GLN A 212 1.77 2.94 9.33
CA GLN A 212 2.30 2.99 10.68
C GLN A 212 2.38 4.42 11.20
N PHE A 213 1.71 4.66 12.33
CA PHE A 213 1.61 5.97 12.96
C PHE A 213 2.42 6.00 14.26
N LEU A 214 3.19 7.08 14.44
CA LEU A 214 3.87 7.38 15.70
C LEU A 214 2.96 8.27 16.54
N TYR A 215 2.49 7.75 17.66
CA TYR A 215 1.61 8.46 18.58
C TYR A 215 1.71 7.86 19.98
N SER A 216 0.97 8.38 20.96
CA SER A 216 1.12 8.04 22.38
C SER A 216 1.08 6.54 22.71
N GLN A 217 0.37 5.73 21.92
CA GLN A 217 0.26 4.29 22.17
C GLN A 217 1.36 3.47 21.50
N THR A 218 2.03 4.03 20.47
CA THR A 218 3.11 3.37 19.72
C THR A 218 4.48 4.01 19.97
N GLU A 219 4.58 5.10 20.73
CA GLU A 219 5.84 5.85 20.91
C GLU A 219 7.02 4.97 21.36
N ASN A 220 6.76 4.01 22.24
CA ASN A 220 7.79 3.13 22.82
C ASN A 220 8.00 1.84 22.02
N THR A 221 7.14 1.54 21.03
CA THR A 221 7.16 0.28 20.27
C THR A 221 7.18 0.48 18.75
N TYR A 222 7.20 1.73 18.26
CA TYR A 222 7.06 2.06 16.84
C TYR A 222 8.08 1.33 15.98
N LEU A 223 9.36 1.38 16.37
CA LEU A 223 10.43 0.71 15.65
C LEU A 223 10.32 -0.82 15.75
N ASP A 224 9.97 -1.36 16.91
CA ASP A 224 9.81 -2.80 17.11
C ASP A 224 8.67 -3.37 16.27
N LEU A 225 7.58 -2.60 16.12
CA LEU A 225 6.48 -2.95 15.23
C LEU A 225 6.94 -3.04 13.78
N LEU A 226 7.79 -2.12 13.30
CA LEU A 226 8.32 -2.18 11.94
C LEU A 226 9.18 -3.43 11.70
N LEU A 227 9.89 -3.90 12.73
CA LEU A 227 10.70 -5.12 12.66
C LEU A 227 9.88 -6.41 12.56
N ARG A 228 8.54 -6.35 12.59
CA ARG A 228 7.69 -7.52 12.36
C ARG A 228 7.42 -7.79 10.88
N MET A 229 7.64 -6.81 10.00
CA MET A 229 7.46 -6.97 8.56
C MET A 229 8.68 -7.60 7.86
N LYS A 230 9.34 -8.57 8.52
CA LYS A 230 10.61 -9.14 8.06
C LYS A 230 10.40 -10.03 6.83
N LEU A 231 11.32 -9.87 5.88
CA LEU A 231 11.64 -10.83 4.83
C LEU A 231 12.54 -11.95 5.38
#